data_AF-A0AAW0X1H1-F1
#
_entry.id   AF-A0AAW0X1H1-F1
#
_cell.length_a   1.000
_cell.length_b   1.000
_cell.length_c   1.000
_cell.angle_alpha   90.00
_cell.angle_beta   90.00
_cell.angle_gamma   90.00
#
_symmetry.space_group_name_H-M   'P 1'
#
loop_
_entity.id
_entity.type
_entity.pdbx_description
1 polymer ?
#
loop_
_entity_poly.entity_id
_entity_poly.type
_entity_poly.pdbx_seq_one_letter_code
_entity_poly.pdbx_strand_id
1 'polypeptide(L)'
;VMLVRAHVPHVEKGTFEFYLCPRTNPTDEECLVRWPLDISGVEGRQYQMTRSIKGGEYEIPVVLPNGVTCDSCTLQWTLVTEQCAPEDAEEGRDPDCSVQRTTLCSDISIVETKRRQKRGWDFLQGVFGKAIEGAARTIGNCRRDNF
;
A
#
# COMPACT_ATOMS: atom_id res chain seq x y z
N VAL A 1 -3.83 -1.58 0.92
CA VAL A 1 -3.47 -0.76 -0.25
C VAL A 1 -2.10 -0.17 -0.01
N MET A 2 -1.22 -0.24 -0.99
CA MET A 2 0.15 0.28 -1.00
C MET A 2 0.24 1.38 -2.07
N LEU A 3 0.86 2.51 -1.76
CA LEU A 3 1.07 3.59 -2.74
C LEU A 3 2.43 3.42 -3.42
N VAL A 4 2.41 3.29 -4.75
CA VAL A 4 3.64 3.24 -5.56
C VAL A 4 3.85 4.59 -6.21
N ARG A 5 5.07 5.13 -6.07
CA ARG A 5 5.48 6.41 -6.68
C ARG A 5 6.37 6.14 -7.88
N ALA A 6 5.94 6.57 -9.06
CA ALA A 6 6.71 6.46 -10.29
C ALA A 6 7.02 7.85 -10.86
N HIS A 7 8.29 8.11 -11.16
CA HIS A 7 8.70 9.29 -11.92
C HIS A 7 8.83 8.90 -13.40
N VAL A 8 8.04 9.55 -14.27
CA VAL A 8 8.01 9.23 -15.70
C VAL A 8 8.44 10.45 -16.51
N PRO A 9 9.32 10.28 -17.51
CA PRO A 9 9.64 11.35 -18.46
C PRO A 9 8.42 11.73 -19.31
N HIS A 10 8.60 12.69 -20.21
CA HIS A 10 7.54 13.09 -21.13
C HIS A 10 7.10 11.94 -22.05
N VAL A 11 5.83 11.53 -21.93
CA VAL A 11 5.18 10.53 -22.78
C VAL A 11 3.74 10.96 -23.09
N GLU A 12 3.25 10.66 -24.28
CA GLU A 12 1.89 11.05 -24.71
C GLU A 12 0.82 10.20 -24.05
N LYS A 13 1.05 8.89 -23.99
CA LYS A 13 0.19 7.91 -23.34
C LYS A 13 1.05 6.83 -22.68
N GLY A 14 0.55 6.33 -21.56
CA GLY A 14 1.10 5.13 -20.97
C GLY A 14 0.17 4.44 -20.01
N THR A 15 0.45 3.17 -19.77
CA THR A 15 -0.30 2.30 -18.88
C THR A 15 0.67 1.56 -17.96
N PHE A 16 0.38 1.57 -16.67
CA PHE A 16 1.11 0.78 -15.69
C PHE A 16 0.42 -0.54 -15.38
N GLU A 17 1.23 -1.59 -15.27
CA GLU A 17 0.84 -2.92 -14.79
C GLU A 17 1.75 -3.32 -13.64
N PHE A 18 1.18 -3.90 -12.58
CA PHE A 18 1.92 -4.26 -11.37
C PHE A 18 1.84 -5.76 -11.09
N TYR A 19 2.96 -6.31 -10.65
CA TYR A 19 3.09 -7.71 -10.28
C TYR A 19 3.87 -7.85 -8.97
N LEU A 20 3.36 -8.68 -8.06
CA LEU A 20 4.10 -9.11 -6.89
C LEU A 20 4.80 -10.42 -7.19
N CYS A 21 6.09 -10.47 -6.84
CA CYS A 21 6.87 -11.68 -6.82
C CYS A 21 7.26 -12.03 -5.38
N PRO A 22 6.66 -13.06 -4.78
CA PRO A 22 7.19 -13.65 -3.56
C PRO A 22 8.48 -14.39 -3.88
N ARG A 23 9.59 -14.01 -3.25
CA ARG A 23 10.83 -14.78 -3.41
C ARG A 23 10.68 -16.09 -2.64
N THR A 24 10.60 -17.21 -3.35
CA THR A 24 10.55 -18.55 -2.74
C THR A 24 11.93 -19.01 -2.25
N ASN A 25 13.01 -18.72 -3.00
CA ASN A 25 14.38 -19.02 -2.60
C ASN A 25 15.34 -17.87 -2.91
N PRO A 26 16.38 -17.65 -2.07
CA PRO A 26 17.37 -16.60 -2.29
C PRO A 26 18.29 -16.85 -3.50
N THR A 27 18.31 -18.06 -4.05
CA THR A 27 19.13 -18.47 -5.19
C THR A 27 18.40 -18.39 -6.52
N ASP A 28 17.07 -18.17 -6.51
CA ASP A 28 16.29 -18.04 -7.74
C ASP A 28 16.55 -16.64 -8.31
N GLU A 29 17.24 -16.58 -9.45
CA GLU A 29 17.53 -15.31 -10.16
C GLU A 29 16.27 -14.70 -10.80
N GLU A 30 15.24 -15.52 -11.05
CA GLU A 30 14.02 -15.10 -11.72
C GLU A 30 12.75 -15.52 -10.98
N CYS A 31 11.75 -14.64 -11.03
CA CYS A 31 10.45 -14.88 -10.44
C CYS A 31 9.63 -15.90 -11.25
N LEU A 32 9.53 -17.14 -10.76
CA LEU A 32 8.72 -18.18 -11.40
C LEU A 32 7.20 -17.91 -11.32
N VAL A 33 6.75 -17.13 -10.33
CA VAL A 33 5.33 -16.83 -10.11
C VAL A 33 5.11 -15.34 -9.93
N ARG A 34 4.51 -14.71 -10.95
CA ARG A 34 4.13 -13.28 -10.92
C ARG A 34 2.65 -13.16 -10.59
N TRP A 35 2.32 -12.54 -9.47
CA TRP A 35 0.94 -12.27 -9.08
C TRP A 35 0.52 -10.88 -9.56
N PRO A 36 -0.35 -10.78 -10.57
CA PRO A 36 -0.84 -9.48 -11.02
C PRO A 36 -1.61 -8.80 -9.88
N LEU A 37 -1.36 -7.51 -9.70
CA LEU A 37 -1.97 -6.71 -8.65
C LEU A 37 -3.08 -5.82 -9.21
N ASP A 38 -4.17 -5.73 -8.47
CA ASP A 38 -5.27 -4.83 -8.82
C ASP A 38 -4.95 -3.41 -8.36
N ILE A 39 -5.61 -2.42 -8.97
CA ILE A 39 -5.38 -1.01 -8.68
C ILE A 39 -6.65 -0.43 -8.06
N SER A 40 -6.51 0.21 -6.91
CA SER A 40 -7.62 0.74 -6.15
C SER A 40 -8.26 1.93 -6.87
N GLY A 41 -9.59 1.91 -7.02
CA GLY A 41 -10.35 3.01 -7.60
C GLY A 41 -10.44 3.00 -9.14
N VAL A 42 -9.88 1.98 -9.80
CA VAL A 42 -10.11 1.71 -11.23
C VAL A 42 -10.66 0.30 -11.39
N GLU A 43 -11.49 0.10 -12.42
CA GLU A 43 -11.92 -1.25 -12.81
C GLU A 43 -10.78 -1.93 -13.57
N GLY A 44 -10.10 -2.89 -12.92
CA GLY A 44 -9.07 -3.72 -13.53
C GLY A 44 -7.68 -3.54 -12.92
N ARG A 45 -6.67 -3.90 -13.71
CA ARG A 45 -5.26 -4.05 -13.29
C ARG A 45 -4.30 -3.03 -13.92
N GLN A 46 -4.86 -2.14 -14.72
CA GLN A 46 -4.11 -1.18 -15.53
C GLN A 46 -4.40 0.22 -15.03
N TYR A 47 -3.35 0.97 -14.72
CA TYR A 47 -3.47 2.40 -14.41
C TYR A 47 -3.07 3.19 -15.64
N GLN A 48 -4.05 3.84 -16.26
CA GLN A 48 -3.84 4.69 -17.41
C GLN A 48 -3.34 6.06 -16.94
N MET A 49 -2.24 6.52 -17.53
CA MET A 49 -1.71 7.86 -17.30
C MET A 49 -2.71 8.88 -17.85
N THR A 50 -3.30 9.67 -16.95
CA THR A 50 -4.10 10.84 -17.35
C THR A 50 -3.17 11.91 -17.91
N ARG A 51 -3.41 12.28 -19.19
CA ARG A 51 -2.66 13.23 -20.04
C ARG A 51 -1.79 14.24 -19.28
N SER A 52 -0.56 13.88 -18.94
CA SER A 52 0.48 14.85 -18.59
C SER A 52 1.54 14.85 -19.67
N ILE A 53 1.35 15.74 -20.64
CA ILE A 53 2.23 16.01 -21.80
C ILE A 53 3.55 16.67 -21.35
N LYS A 54 4.00 16.47 -20.10
CA LYS A 54 5.25 17.03 -19.57
C LYS A 54 6.04 16.05 -18.70
N GLY A 55 5.59 14.81 -18.56
CA GLY A 55 6.11 13.90 -17.54
C GLY A 55 5.72 14.34 -16.13
N GLY A 56 5.98 13.50 -15.13
CA GLY A 56 5.58 13.79 -13.75
C GLY A 56 5.70 12.61 -12.80
N GLU A 57 5.28 12.87 -11.57
CA GLU A 57 5.14 11.85 -10.53
C GLU A 57 3.72 11.28 -10.52
N TYR A 58 3.62 9.96 -10.48
CA TYR A 58 2.35 9.24 -10.37
C TYR A 58 2.31 8.49 -9.06
N GLU A 59 1.25 8.72 -8.27
CA GLU A 59 0.95 7.94 -7.07
C GLU A 59 -0.15 6.93 -7.40
N ILE A 60 0.23 5.65 -7.46
CA ILE A 60 -0.66 4.58 -7.92
C ILE A 60 -1.02 3.69 -6.73
N PRO A 61 -2.30 3.62 -6.33
CA PRO A 61 -2.73 2.84 -5.18
C PRO A 61 -2.92 1.37 -5.56
N VAL A 62 -1.89 0.56 -5.33
CA VAL A 62 -1.87 -0.88 -5.65
C VAL A 62 -2.47 -1.69 -4.50
N VAL A 63 -3.29 -2.69 -4.84
CA VAL A 63 -3.91 -3.61 -3.88
C VAL A 63 -3.02 -4.83 -3.71
N LEU A 64 -2.52 -5.02 -2.48
CA LEU A 64 -1.80 -6.24 -2.13
C LEU A 64 -2.79 -7.40 -1.95
N PRO A 65 -2.43 -8.64 -2.32
CA PRO A 65 -3.32 -9.78 -2.12
C PRO A 65 -3.51 -10.07 -0.62
N ASN A 66 -4.72 -10.51 -0.25
CA ASN A 66 -5.06 -10.75 1.14
C ASN A 66 -4.21 -11.87 1.76
N GLY A 67 -3.71 -11.64 2.96
CA GLY A 67 -2.95 -12.65 3.73
C GLY A 67 -1.54 -12.93 3.21
N VAL A 68 -1.05 -12.15 2.24
CA VAL A 68 0.34 -12.29 1.77
C VAL A 68 1.29 -11.58 2.72
N THR A 69 2.31 -12.31 3.16
CA THR A 69 3.46 -11.79 3.92
C THR A 69 4.75 -12.31 3.30
N CYS A 70 5.79 -11.50 3.28
CA CYS A 70 7.11 -11.90 2.80
C CYS A 70 8.22 -11.01 3.35
N ASP A 71 9.36 -11.63 3.67
CA ASP A 71 10.55 -10.92 4.15
C ASP A 71 11.37 -10.31 3.01
N SER A 72 11.34 -10.96 1.84
CA SER A 72 12.00 -10.50 0.62
C SER A 72 11.11 -10.85 -0.57
N CYS A 73 10.52 -9.83 -1.16
CA CYS A 73 9.69 -9.90 -2.37
C CYS A 73 10.21 -8.88 -3.38
N THR A 74 9.90 -9.09 -4.65
CA THR A 74 10.11 -8.07 -5.68
C THR A 74 8.76 -7.56 -6.16
N LEU A 75 8.54 -6.26 -6.08
CA LEU A 75 7.48 -5.57 -6.80
C LEU A 75 8.01 -5.25 -8.20
N GLN A 76 7.42 -5.88 -9.21
CA GLN A 76 7.71 -5.58 -10.60
C GLN A 76 6.60 -4.68 -11.15
N TRP A 77 6.95 -3.64 -11.89
CA TRP A 77 6.00 -2.90 -12.69
C TRP A 77 6.46 -2.75 -14.12
N THR A 78 5.50 -2.77 -15.04
CA THR A 78 5.71 -2.54 -16.47
C THR A 78 5.00 -1.27 -16.84
N LEU A 79 5.74 -0.32 -17.41
CA LEU A 79 5.21 0.85 -18.07
C LEU A 79 5.15 0.59 -19.58
N VAL A 80 3.95 0.57 -20.14
CA VAL A 80 3.71 0.47 -21.58
C VAL A 80 3.41 1.88 -22.09
N THR A 81 4.28 2.46 -22.90
CA THR A 81 4.12 3.80 -23.45
C THR A 81 3.95 3.75 -24.97
N GLU A 82 3.18 4.69 -25.49
CA GLU A 82 3.01 4.92 -26.92
C GLU A 82 3.57 6.30 -27.25
N GLN A 83 4.46 6.35 -28.25
CA GLN A 83 5.01 7.58 -28.77
C GLN A 83 4.84 7.60 -30.29
N CYS A 84 4.11 8.58 -30.79
CA CYS A 84 3.88 8.78 -32.20
C CYS A 84 4.91 9.75 -32.77
N ALA A 85 5.45 9.42 -33.95
CA ALA A 85 6.25 10.37 -34.72
C ALA A 85 5.37 11.58 -35.08
N PRO A 86 5.95 12.80 -35.12
CA PRO A 86 5.24 13.94 -35.70
C PRO A 86 4.82 13.58 -37.13
N GLU A 87 3.62 14.00 -37.53
CA GLU A 87 3.14 13.81 -38.90
C GLU A 87 4.17 14.40 -39.88
N ASP A 88 4.87 13.54 -40.61
CA ASP A 88 5.42 13.93 -41.89
C ASP A 88 4.21 14.29 -42.73
N ALA A 89 4.08 15.55 -43.13
CA ALA A 89 2.90 16.12 -43.79
C ALA A 89 2.63 15.57 -45.21
N GLU A 90 2.74 14.25 -45.41
CA GLU A 90 2.13 13.55 -46.53
C GLU A 90 0.67 13.27 -46.19
N GLU A 91 -0.20 14.02 -46.87
CA GLU A 91 -1.65 13.97 -46.72
C GLU A 91 -2.18 12.53 -46.87
N GLY A 92 -2.64 11.95 -45.75
CA GLY A 92 -3.37 10.67 -45.75
C GLY A 92 -2.66 9.45 -45.14
N ARG A 93 -1.52 9.59 -44.46
CA ARG A 93 -0.90 8.48 -43.70
C ARG A 93 -1.18 8.64 -42.19
N ASP A 94 -1.65 7.58 -41.53
CA ASP A 94 -1.78 7.56 -40.06
C ASP A 94 -0.40 7.76 -39.41
N PRO A 95 -0.31 8.49 -38.28
CA PRO A 95 0.96 8.70 -37.59
C PRO A 95 1.60 7.36 -37.19
N ASP A 96 2.89 7.20 -37.47
CA ASP A 96 3.64 6.01 -37.06
C ASP A 96 3.89 6.05 -35.55
N CYS A 97 3.19 5.18 -34.82
CA CYS A 97 3.26 5.09 -33.37
C CYS A 97 4.06 3.89 -32.92
N SER A 98 5.12 4.15 -32.14
CA SER A 98 5.94 3.12 -31.53
C SER A 98 5.46 2.82 -30.11
N VAL A 99 5.32 1.53 -29.78
CA VAL A 99 4.98 1.07 -28.42
C VAL A 99 6.24 0.57 -27.73
N GLN A 100 6.59 1.21 -26.61
CA GLN A 100 7.72 0.83 -25.77
C GLN A 100 7.23 0.18 -24.48
N ARG A 101 7.94 -0.85 -24.02
CA ARG A 101 7.70 -1.50 -22.72
C ARG A 101 8.93 -1.38 -21.86
N THR A 102 8.78 -0.79 -20.68
CA THR A 102 9.86 -0.64 -19.71
C THR A 102 9.47 -1.34 -18.42
N THR A 103 10.24 -2.36 -18.05
CA THR A 103 10.04 -3.12 -16.81
C THR A 103 11.01 -2.62 -15.75
N LEU A 104 10.49 -2.38 -14.55
CA LEU A 104 11.26 -1.99 -13.37
C LEU A 104 10.92 -2.90 -12.19
N CYS A 105 11.86 -3.01 -11.25
CA CYS A 105 11.76 -3.87 -10.08
C CYS A 105 12.14 -3.11 -8.81
N SER A 106 11.50 -3.43 -7.70
CA SER A 106 11.82 -2.92 -6.37
C SER A 106 11.72 -4.02 -5.33
N ASP A 107 12.75 -4.15 -4.50
CA ASP A 107 12.73 -5.09 -3.37
C ASP A 107 11.88 -4.53 -2.23
N ILE A 108 10.94 -5.34 -1.75
CA ILE A 108 9.99 -4.98 -0.71
C ILE A 108 9.84 -6.11 0.33
N SER A 109 9.31 -5.77 1.49
CA SER A 109 8.83 -6.73 2.49
C SER A 109 7.40 -6.40 2.89
N ILE A 110 6.59 -7.44 3.10
CA ILE A 110 5.18 -7.32 3.50
C ILE A 110 5.05 -8.03 4.85
N VAL A 111 4.89 -7.24 5.91
CA VAL A 111 4.79 -7.73 7.28
C VAL A 111 3.40 -7.47 7.86
N GLU A 112 2.82 -8.47 8.52
CA GLU A 112 1.58 -8.29 9.25
C GLU A 112 1.87 -7.58 10.58
N THR A 113 1.41 -6.33 10.72
CA THR A 113 1.52 -5.62 12.00
C THR A 113 0.34 -6.00 12.89
N LYS A 114 0.58 -6.87 13.88
CA LYS A 114 -0.37 -7.04 14.99
C LYS A 114 -0.43 -5.71 15.74
N ARG A 115 -1.51 -4.94 15.56
CA ARG A 115 -1.79 -3.79 16.42
C ARG A 115 -1.93 -4.31 17.85
N ARG A 116 -0.89 -4.14 18.65
CA ARG A 116 -0.93 -4.40 20.08
C ARG A 116 -1.91 -3.41 20.69
N GLN A 117 -3.18 -3.81 20.78
CA GLN A 117 -4.17 -3.17 21.63
C GLN A 117 -3.55 -3.15 23.03
N LYS A 118 -3.07 -1.99 23.48
CA LYS A 118 -2.78 -1.79 24.90
C LYS A 118 -4.12 -1.96 25.61
N ARG A 119 -4.40 -3.20 26.04
CA ARG A 119 -5.46 -3.49 27.01
C ARG A 119 -5.22 -2.52 28.16
N GLY A 120 -6.20 -1.67 28.45
CA GLY A 120 -6.17 -0.62 29.47
C GLY A 120 -6.03 -1.11 30.91
N TRP A 121 -5.35 -2.23 31.13
CA TRP A 121 -5.09 -2.83 32.44
C TRP A 121 -3.84 -2.26 33.12
N ASP A 122 -2.89 -1.71 32.34
CA ASP A 122 -1.70 -1.01 32.88
C ASP A 122 -2.03 0.36 33.50
N PHE A 123 -3.24 0.90 33.30
CA PHE A 123 -3.66 2.18 33.89
C PHE A 123 -4.35 2.02 35.25
N LEU A 124 -4.98 0.88 35.53
CA LEU A 124 -5.73 0.68 36.77
C LEU A 124 -4.88 0.16 37.94
N GLN A 125 -3.75 -0.50 37.71
CA GLN A 125 -2.86 -0.92 38.80
C GLN A 125 -1.90 0.18 39.30
N GLY A 126 -1.69 1.24 38.52
CA GLY A 126 -0.84 2.38 38.92
C GLY A 126 -1.55 3.41 39.80
N VAL A 127 -2.89 3.49 39.77
CA VAL A 127 -3.68 4.50 40.49
C VAL A 127 -4.28 3.97 41.80
N PHE A 128 -4.59 2.67 41.88
CA PHE A 128 -5.20 2.06 43.08
C PHE A 128 -4.19 1.44 44.06
N GLY A 129 -2.92 1.81 43.99
CA GLY A 129 -1.87 1.28 44.88
C GLY A 129 -1.71 1.98 46.23
N LYS A 130 -2.26 3.19 46.44
CA LYS A 130 -2.02 3.98 47.68
C LYS A 130 -3.12 4.98 48.05
N ALA A 131 -4.39 4.58 48.13
CA ALA A 131 -5.43 5.47 48.67
C ALA A 131 -6.66 4.75 49.24
N ILE A 132 -6.51 3.80 50.18
CA ILE A 132 -7.60 3.46 51.10
C ILE A 132 -7.01 3.25 52.50
N GLU A 133 -6.51 4.32 53.13
CA GLU A 133 -6.16 4.32 54.55
C GLU A 133 -6.78 5.50 55.32
N GLY A 134 -7.76 6.21 54.73
CA GLY A 134 -8.23 7.49 55.30
C GLY A 134 -9.72 7.80 55.28
N ALA A 135 -10.60 6.92 54.81
CA ALA A 135 -12.02 7.26 54.61
C ALA A 135 -13.00 6.34 55.37
N ALA A 136 -12.67 5.98 56.62
CA ALA A 136 -13.59 5.29 57.53
C ALA A 136 -13.73 6.04 58.86
N ARG A 137 -14.03 7.34 58.82
CA ARG A 137 -14.57 8.05 59.99
C ARG A 137 -15.70 8.97 59.54
N THR A 138 -16.87 8.75 60.16
CA THR A 138 -18.08 9.59 60.13
C THR A 138 -18.84 9.49 58.79
N ILE A 139 -19.98 8.81 58.69
CA ILE A 139 -21.31 9.07 59.27
C ILE A 139 -22.02 7.71 59.21
N GLY A 140 -22.64 7.12 60.24
CA GLY A 140 -23.57 7.70 61.20
C GLY A 140 -24.97 7.10 60.96
N ASN A 141 -25.32 6.11 61.80
CA ASN A 141 -26.66 5.56 62.10
C ASN A 141 -27.30 4.48 61.21
N CYS A 142 -27.14 3.23 61.66
CA CYS A 142 -28.22 2.23 61.68
C CYS A 142 -28.08 1.32 62.91
N ARG A 143 -28.69 1.71 64.04
CA ARG A 143 -29.41 0.80 64.96
C ARG A 143 -30.19 1.60 66.00
N ARG A 144 -31.51 1.46 65.99
CA ARG A 144 -32.35 1.65 67.18
C ARG A 144 -32.32 0.34 67.96
N ASP A 145 -32.18 0.49 69.26
CA ASP A 145 -32.27 -0.56 70.27
C ASP A 145 -33.66 -1.21 70.29
N ASN A 146 -33.74 -2.45 70.76
CA ASN A 146 -34.94 -2.97 71.39
C ASN A 146 -34.55 -3.56 72.75
N PHE A 147 -35.25 -3.08 73.77
CA PHE A 147 -35.78 -3.92 74.83
C PHE A 147 -37.12 -4.47 74.35
#